data_AF-A0A2G4G8G0-F1
#
_entry.id   AF-A0A2G4G8G0-F1
#
_cell.length_a   1.000
_cell.length_b   1.000
_cell.length_c   1.000
_cell.angle_alpha   90.00
_cell.angle_beta   90.00
_cell.angle_gamma   90.00
#
_symmetry.space_group_name_H-M   'P 1'
#
loop_
_entity.id
_entity.type
_entity.pdbx_description
1 polymer ?
#
loop_
_entity_poly.entity_id
_entity_poly.type
_entity_poly.pdbx_seq_one_letter_code
_entity_poly.pdbx_strand_id
1 'polypeptide(L)'
;MLWVLNRPAEKPFVETNSAGESIYHVGNPADVLALMRRERGLMWAAHARIKGTIGFPDNYRDTPFFQSPHYLGAAWKAMPADYSRDTLGWRVLDTLDDMNNWGADKRALGEVDVFKIEPHSELYGHLNVNYLKLDRIPRFANGWQPVLDVLRRGEFFVTTGEILAADTTLVRDAGAAPRLTSQLAWTLPLAFAEIVAGDGTTILRRRIDLSDTRAFGTRPFSVPLPNEAGLRWVRLAVWDIAGNGAFSQPIALQ
;
A
#
# COMPACT_ATOMS: atom_id res chain seq x y z
N MET A 1 26.08 0.77 0.05
CA MET A 1 25.58 -0.61 0.19
C MET A 1 25.39 -1.18 -1.20
N LEU A 2 25.94 -2.38 -1.44
CA LEU A 2 25.80 -3.10 -2.70
C LEU A 2 25.22 -4.48 -2.41
N TRP A 3 24.47 -5.04 -3.36
CA TRP A 3 23.97 -6.41 -3.23
C TRP A 3 23.92 -7.10 -4.59
N VAL A 4 24.06 -8.42 -4.58
CA VAL A 4 24.01 -9.27 -5.77
C VAL A 4 23.18 -10.53 -5.50
N LEU A 5 22.47 -10.97 -6.53
CA LEU A 5 21.66 -12.19 -6.53
C LEU A 5 22.51 -13.44 -6.82
N ASN A 6 21.92 -14.61 -6.58
CA ASN A 6 22.48 -15.93 -6.90
C ASN A 6 23.77 -16.25 -6.13
N ARG A 7 23.76 -16.01 -4.81
CA ARG A 7 24.88 -16.35 -3.92
C ARG A 7 25.28 -17.84 -4.06
N PRO A 8 26.53 -18.15 -4.46
CA PRO A 8 27.09 -19.51 -4.40
C PRO A 8 27.24 -19.99 -2.95
N ALA A 9 27.23 -21.31 -2.73
CA ALA A 9 27.25 -21.91 -1.39
C ALA A 9 28.49 -21.50 -0.57
N GLU A 10 29.64 -21.38 -1.23
CA GLU A 10 30.94 -21.03 -0.67
C GLU A 10 31.13 -19.53 -0.42
N LYS A 11 30.30 -18.68 -1.04
CA LYS A 11 30.39 -17.22 -0.89
C LYS A 11 29.77 -16.82 0.46
N PRO A 12 30.36 -15.90 1.25
CA PRO A 12 29.74 -15.44 2.49
C PRO A 12 28.52 -14.54 2.24
N PHE A 13 27.65 -14.38 3.24
CA PHE A 13 26.47 -13.51 3.15
C PHE A 13 26.84 -12.05 2.92
N VAL A 14 27.91 -11.60 3.58
CA VAL A 14 28.41 -10.24 3.52
C VAL A 14 29.92 -10.27 3.43
N GLU A 15 30.47 -9.42 2.58
CA GLU A 15 31.90 -9.09 2.54
C GLU A 15 32.08 -7.58 2.50
N THR A 16 33.27 -7.11 2.86
CA THR A 16 33.62 -5.70 2.78
C THR A 16 34.57 -5.52 1.61
N ASN A 17 34.25 -4.61 0.70
CA ASN A 17 35.14 -4.30 -0.43
C ASN A 17 36.34 -3.45 0.03
N SER A 18 37.28 -3.21 -0.87
CA SER A 18 38.48 -2.40 -0.58
C SER A 18 38.17 -0.94 -0.23
N ALA A 19 36.98 -0.44 -0.57
CA ALA A 19 36.49 0.89 -0.20
C ALA A 19 35.77 0.91 1.16
N GLY A 20 35.68 -0.22 1.87
CA GLY A 20 35.02 -0.32 3.16
C GLY A 20 33.50 -0.50 3.08
N GLU A 21 32.94 -0.75 1.91
CA GLU A 21 31.50 -0.92 1.71
C GLU A 21 31.07 -2.39 1.87
N SER A 22 29.92 -2.61 2.51
CA SER A 22 29.28 -3.92 2.57
C SER A 22 28.72 -4.33 1.20
N ILE A 23 29.13 -5.52 0.73
CA ILE A 23 28.53 -6.24 -0.39
C ILE A 23 27.76 -7.44 0.18
N TYR A 24 26.44 -7.46 -0.04
CA TYR A 24 25.58 -8.56 0.35
C TYR A 24 25.36 -9.53 -0.81
N HIS A 25 25.59 -10.81 -0.56
CA HIS A 25 25.32 -11.89 -1.50
C HIS A 25 24.04 -12.58 -1.05
N VAL A 26 22.97 -12.50 -1.86
CA VAL A 26 21.68 -13.10 -1.50
C VAL A 26 21.31 -14.20 -2.50
N GLY A 27 20.96 -15.38 -2.00
CA GLY A 27 20.61 -16.53 -2.84
C GLY A 27 19.21 -17.10 -2.60
N ASN A 28 18.55 -16.68 -1.52
CA ASN A 28 17.26 -17.21 -1.10
C ASN A 28 16.47 -16.16 -0.30
N PRO A 29 15.18 -16.40 0.02
CA PRO A 29 14.37 -15.47 0.79
C PRO A 29 14.93 -15.13 2.18
N ALA A 30 15.62 -16.06 2.86
CA ALA A 30 16.19 -15.79 4.18
C ALA A 30 17.35 -14.78 4.10
N ASP A 31 18.21 -14.87 3.08
CA ASP A 31 19.26 -13.87 2.84
C ASP A 31 18.67 -12.50 2.53
N VAL A 32 17.64 -12.43 1.68
CA VAL A 32 16.96 -11.15 1.37
C VAL A 32 16.35 -10.55 2.64
N LEU A 33 15.72 -11.37 3.48
CA LEU A 33 15.19 -10.91 4.76
C LEU A 33 16.28 -10.41 5.71
N ALA A 34 17.42 -11.12 5.80
CA ALA A 34 18.55 -10.70 6.60
C ALA A 34 19.12 -9.35 6.13
N LEU A 35 19.23 -9.15 4.81
CA LEU A 35 19.64 -7.89 4.21
C LEU A 35 18.69 -6.75 4.60
N MET A 36 17.38 -6.93 4.37
CA MET A 36 16.38 -5.90 4.66
C MET A 36 16.31 -5.56 6.15
N ARG A 37 16.52 -6.53 7.04
CA ARG A 37 16.63 -6.29 8.48
C ARG A 37 17.85 -5.44 8.82
N ARG A 38 19.02 -5.79 8.30
CA ARG A 38 20.28 -5.10 8.61
C ARG A 38 20.31 -3.67 8.06
N GLU A 39 19.77 -3.47 6.87
CA GLU A 39 19.73 -2.17 6.18
C GLU A 39 18.42 -1.40 6.42
N ARG A 40 17.55 -1.92 7.31
CA ARG A 40 16.23 -1.36 7.65
C ARG A 40 15.28 -1.14 6.46
N GLY A 41 15.53 -1.82 5.34
CA GLY A 41 14.80 -1.71 4.09
C GLY A 41 13.38 -2.29 4.14
N LEU A 42 12.62 -2.03 3.08
CA LEU A 42 11.29 -2.60 2.84
C LEU A 42 11.30 -3.37 1.53
N MET A 43 10.46 -4.39 1.44
CA MET A 43 10.26 -5.23 0.27
C MET A 43 8.77 -5.51 0.05
N TRP A 44 8.36 -5.75 -1.18
CA TRP A 44 6.96 -6.03 -1.53
C TRP A 44 6.90 -6.89 -2.78
N ALA A 45 5.75 -7.53 -3.01
CA ALA A 45 5.45 -8.15 -4.29
C ALA A 45 5.07 -7.06 -5.30
N ALA A 46 5.98 -6.78 -6.22
CA ALA A 46 5.61 -6.10 -7.45
C ALA A 46 4.59 -6.99 -8.19
N HIS A 47 3.52 -6.38 -8.73
CA HIS A 47 2.58 -7.09 -9.62
C HIS A 47 1.97 -8.36 -8.97
N ALA A 48 1.55 -8.27 -7.70
CA ALA A 48 1.03 -9.44 -6.98
C ALA A 48 -0.10 -10.15 -7.76
N ARG A 49 -0.07 -11.48 -7.73
CA ARG A 49 -1.02 -12.39 -8.41
C ARG A 49 -1.10 -12.26 -9.94
N ILE A 50 -0.12 -11.65 -10.60
CA ILE A 50 -0.04 -11.58 -12.07
C ILE A 50 1.41 -11.78 -12.57
N LYS A 51 1.62 -11.84 -13.90
CA LYS A 51 2.94 -11.99 -14.54
C LYS A 51 3.79 -13.12 -13.89
N GLY A 52 5.07 -12.85 -13.58
CA GLY A 52 5.96 -13.81 -12.91
C GLY A 52 5.66 -14.04 -11.43
N THR A 53 4.67 -13.32 -10.88
CA THR A 53 4.30 -13.31 -9.46
C THR A 53 2.86 -13.81 -9.23
N ILE A 54 2.33 -14.64 -10.14
CA ILE A 54 0.97 -15.21 -10.08
C ILE A 54 0.68 -15.90 -8.74
N GLY A 55 1.65 -16.65 -8.19
CA GLY A 55 1.47 -17.35 -6.91
C GLY A 55 1.78 -16.50 -5.67
N PHE A 56 2.08 -15.20 -5.83
CA PHE A 56 2.62 -14.37 -4.75
C PHE A 56 1.61 -13.31 -4.29
N PRO A 57 1.50 -13.08 -2.96
CA PRO A 57 2.27 -13.70 -1.89
C PRO A 57 1.70 -15.03 -1.34
N ASP A 58 0.60 -15.53 -1.91
CA ASP A 58 -0.17 -16.68 -1.41
C ASP A 58 0.70 -17.91 -1.09
N ASN A 59 1.63 -18.28 -1.99
CA ASN A 59 2.49 -19.46 -1.84
C ASN A 59 3.50 -19.40 -0.70
N TYR A 60 3.76 -18.22 -0.13
CA TYR A 60 4.74 -18.05 0.96
C TYR A 60 4.20 -17.24 2.15
N ARG A 61 2.87 -17.09 2.25
CA ARG A 61 2.22 -16.32 3.32
C ARG A 61 2.55 -16.82 4.74
N ASP A 62 2.85 -18.12 4.89
CA ASP A 62 3.15 -18.72 6.20
C ASP A 62 4.65 -18.68 6.55
N THR A 63 5.47 -18.01 5.74
CA THR A 63 6.93 -17.95 5.95
C THR A 63 7.36 -16.74 6.78
N PRO A 64 8.53 -16.82 7.47
CA PRO A 64 9.11 -15.66 8.16
C PRO A 64 9.39 -14.45 7.24
N PHE A 65 9.58 -14.70 5.94
CA PHE A 65 9.77 -13.66 4.93
C PHE A 65 8.53 -12.77 4.83
N PHE A 66 7.36 -13.38 4.59
CA PHE A 66 6.10 -12.64 4.50
C PHE A 66 5.68 -12.04 5.84
N GLN A 67 5.81 -12.79 6.94
CA GLN A 67 5.39 -12.32 8.26
C GLN A 67 6.24 -11.15 8.77
N SER A 68 7.41 -10.91 8.18
CA SER A 68 8.27 -9.80 8.60
C SER A 68 7.63 -8.43 8.36
N PRO A 69 7.82 -7.46 9.29
CA PRO A 69 7.47 -6.06 9.05
C PRO A 69 8.35 -5.36 8.00
N HIS A 70 9.40 -6.05 7.49
CA HIS A 70 10.15 -5.58 6.33
C HIS A 70 9.45 -5.96 5.02
N TYR A 71 8.64 -7.02 5.00
CA TYR A 71 7.78 -7.31 3.87
C TYR A 71 6.51 -6.47 3.99
N LEU A 72 6.47 -5.37 3.26
CA LEU A 72 5.43 -4.35 3.34
C LEU A 72 4.08 -4.84 2.80
N GLY A 73 4.09 -5.65 1.73
CA GLY A 73 2.87 -6.16 1.11
C GLY A 73 3.01 -6.25 -0.41
N ALA A 74 2.24 -5.45 -1.14
CA ALA A 74 2.20 -5.48 -2.61
C ALA A 74 2.28 -4.07 -3.23
N ALA A 75 2.63 -4.00 -4.50
CA ALA A 75 2.57 -2.76 -5.26
C ALA A 75 1.29 -2.66 -6.10
N TRP A 76 0.65 -1.49 -6.04
CA TRP A 76 -0.52 -1.10 -6.79
C TRP A 76 -0.11 -0.27 -8.00
N LYS A 77 -0.29 -0.85 -9.19
CA LYS A 77 -0.33 -0.15 -10.46
C LYS A 77 -1.77 -0.14 -10.96
N ALA A 78 -2.25 1.00 -11.45
CA ALA A 78 -3.54 1.06 -12.14
C ALA A 78 -3.41 0.23 -13.42
N MET A 79 -3.76 -1.05 -13.33
CA MET A 79 -3.69 -2.03 -14.42
C MET A 79 -5.12 -2.26 -14.90
N PRO A 80 -5.63 -1.43 -15.83
CA PRO A 80 -6.96 -1.61 -16.38
C PRO A 80 -6.99 -2.94 -17.14
N ALA A 81 -7.57 -3.96 -16.50
CA ALA A 81 -7.69 -5.30 -17.06
C ALA A 81 -9.14 -5.64 -17.42
N ASP A 82 -10.11 -4.86 -16.92
CA ASP A 82 -11.54 -5.09 -17.07
C ASP A 82 -12.28 -3.75 -16.91
N TYR A 83 -12.75 -3.19 -18.02
CA TYR A 83 -13.48 -1.92 -18.04
C TYR A 83 -14.96 -2.07 -17.64
N SER A 84 -15.45 -3.28 -17.38
CA SER A 84 -16.80 -3.48 -16.83
C SER A 84 -16.87 -3.17 -15.33
N ARG A 85 -15.71 -3.03 -14.67
CA ARG A 85 -15.61 -2.65 -13.26
C ARG A 85 -15.60 -1.15 -13.11
N ASP A 86 -16.26 -0.68 -12.07
CA ASP A 86 -16.29 0.73 -11.65
C ASP A 86 -15.11 1.10 -10.71
N THR A 87 -14.08 0.25 -10.65
CA THR A 87 -12.86 0.46 -9.85
C THR A 87 -11.61 0.01 -10.61
N LEU A 88 -10.46 0.62 -10.30
CA LEU A 88 -9.15 0.25 -10.85
C LEU A 88 -8.35 -0.64 -9.89
N GLY A 89 -7.57 -1.56 -10.46
CA GLY A 89 -6.57 -2.32 -9.71
C GLY A 89 -7.13 -3.27 -8.65
N TRP A 90 -8.35 -3.78 -8.87
CA TRP A 90 -9.02 -4.76 -8.00
C TRP A 90 -8.12 -5.92 -7.60
N ARG A 91 -7.26 -6.42 -8.50
CA ARG A 91 -6.36 -7.55 -8.21
C ARG A 91 -5.44 -7.27 -7.02
N VAL A 92 -4.88 -6.07 -6.95
CA VAL A 92 -3.96 -5.68 -5.87
C VAL A 92 -4.74 -5.27 -4.62
N LEU A 93 -5.91 -4.62 -4.78
CA LEU A 93 -6.76 -4.28 -3.62
C LEU A 93 -7.31 -5.54 -2.93
N ASP A 94 -7.73 -6.54 -3.69
CA ASP A 94 -8.16 -7.84 -3.16
C ASP A 94 -6.98 -8.58 -2.51
N THR A 95 -5.77 -8.47 -3.09
CA THR A 95 -4.55 -9.01 -2.45
C THR A 95 -4.25 -8.31 -1.12
N LEU A 96 -4.39 -6.98 -1.06
CA LEU A 96 -4.21 -6.21 0.16
C LEU A 96 -5.20 -6.66 1.24
N ASP A 97 -6.46 -6.81 0.86
CA ASP A 97 -7.53 -7.27 1.75
C ASP A 97 -7.24 -8.67 2.27
N ASP A 98 -6.90 -9.60 1.38
CA ASP A 98 -6.57 -10.99 1.74
C ASP A 98 -5.37 -11.07 2.68
N MET A 99 -4.28 -10.34 2.39
CA MET A 99 -3.09 -10.33 3.26
C MET A 99 -3.44 -9.91 4.69
N ASN A 100 -4.28 -8.87 4.84
CA ASN A 100 -4.70 -8.40 6.17
C ASN A 100 -5.74 -9.33 6.80
N ASN A 101 -6.55 -10.00 6.01
CA ASN A 101 -7.48 -11.02 6.50
C ASN A 101 -6.77 -12.30 6.93
N TRP A 102 -5.61 -12.63 6.38
CA TRP A 102 -4.72 -13.69 6.92
C TRP A 102 -4.09 -13.29 8.26
N GLY A 103 -4.36 -12.08 8.76
CA GLY A 103 -3.80 -11.55 10.00
C GLY A 103 -2.43 -10.89 9.81
N ALA A 104 -2.02 -10.61 8.57
CA ALA A 104 -0.75 -9.96 8.29
C ALA A 104 -0.95 -8.46 8.08
N ASP A 105 -0.43 -7.64 8.99
CA ASP A 105 -0.46 -6.17 8.91
C ASP A 105 0.35 -5.68 7.69
N LYS A 106 -0.32 -5.53 6.53
CA LYS A 106 0.31 -5.25 5.22
C LYS A 106 -0.28 -4.01 4.55
N ARG A 107 0.48 -3.48 3.59
CA ARG A 107 0.20 -2.24 2.85
C ARG A 107 0.27 -2.48 1.35
N ALA A 108 -0.35 -1.58 0.59
CA ALA A 108 -0.17 -1.48 -0.84
C ALA A 108 0.34 -0.08 -1.22
N LEU A 109 1.50 0.00 -1.87
CA LEU A 109 2.07 1.26 -2.34
C LEU A 109 1.68 1.53 -3.79
N GLY A 110 1.50 2.79 -4.17
CA GLY A 110 1.47 3.19 -5.57
C GLY A 110 2.83 2.95 -6.21
N GLU A 111 2.85 2.27 -7.35
CA GLU A 111 4.05 1.98 -8.13
C GLU A 111 3.83 2.31 -9.61
N VAL A 112 4.90 2.74 -10.27
CA VAL A 112 5.01 2.73 -11.73
C VAL A 112 6.18 1.82 -12.10
N ASP A 113 6.03 1.12 -13.22
CA ASP A 113 7.10 0.32 -13.81
C ASP A 113 7.72 1.12 -14.96
N VAL A 114 8.90 1.72 -14.71
CA VAL A 114 9.67 2.50 -15.69
C VAL A 114 11.15 2.13 -15.60
N PHE A 115 11.79 1.90 -16.74
CA PHE A 115 13.24 1.59 -16.82
C PHE A 115 14.11 2.84 -16.91
N LYS A 116 13.60 3.88 -17.58
CA LYS A 116 14.31 5.14 -17.80
C LYS A 116 13.29 6.28 -17.84
N ILE A 117 13.62 7.39 -17.18
CA ILE A 117 12.87 8.63 -17.24
C ILE A 117 13.74 9.65 -17.96
N GLU A 118 13.17 10.35 -18.94
CA GLU A 118 13.82 11.43 -19.67
C GLU A 118 13.05 12.74 -19.43
N PRO A 119 13.68 13.92 -19.60
CA PRO A 119 13.02 15.20 -19.34
C PRO A 119 11.71 15.43 -20.11
N HIS A 120 11.49 14.73 -21.22
CA HIS A 120 10.29 14.80 -22.05
C HIS A 120 9.34 13.60 -21.86
N SER A 121 9.57 12.74 -20.86
CA SER A 121 8.64 11.68 -20.53
C SER A 121 7.37 12.27 -19.91
N GLU A 122 6.23 12.10 -20.58
CA GLU A 122 4.92 12.40 -20.00
C GLU A 122 4.53 11.25 -19.06
N LEU A 123 4.65 11.49 -17.75
CA LEU A 123 4.43 10.47 -16.73
C LEU A 123 3.19 10.74 -15.88
N TYR A 124 2.73 11.99 -15.79
CA TYR A 124 1.78 12.38 -14.74
C TYR A 124 0.50 11.53 -14.77
N GLY A 125 -0.09 11.35 -15.96
CA GLY A 125 -1.31 10.52 -16.13
C GLY A 125 -1.10 9.01 -15.93
N HIS A 126 0.13 8.55 -15.73
CA HIS A 126 0.48 7.14 -15.58
C HIS A 126 1.07 6.81 -14.20
N LEU A 127 1.35 7.81 -13.36
CA LEU A 127 1.93 7.63 -12.03
C LEU A 127 0.84 7.53 -10.98
N ASN A 128 0.86 6.42 -10.25
CA ASN A 128 0.17 6.34 -8.99
C ASN A 128 0.97 7.10 -7.92
N VAL A 129 0.27 7.91 -7.13
CA VAL A 129 0.89 8.78 -6.14
C VAL A 129 0.68 8.22 -4.75
N ASN A 130 1.75 8.24 -3.95
CA ASN A 130 1.69 7.97 -2.51
C ASN A 130 1.75 9.30 -1.77
N TYR A 131 0.72 9.64 -0.98
CA TYR A 131 0.72 10.81 -0.10
C TYR A 131 1.07 10.40 1.32
N LEU A 132 2.28 10.76 1.75
CA LEU A 132 2.87 10.34 3.02
C LEU A 132 2.66 11.41 4.10
N LYS A 133 2.19 11.01 5.28
CA LYS A 133 2.08 11.90 6.44
C LYS A 133 3.44 12.05 7.13
N LEU A 134 4.18 13.07 6.73
CA LEU A 134 5.52 13.39 7.25
C LEU A 134 5.50 14.73 7.97
N ASP A 135 6.23 14.85 9.09
CA ASP A 135 6.38 16.11 9.82
C ASP A 135 7.09 17.19 8.98
N ARG A 136 8.00 16.76 8.09
CA ARG A 136 8.76 17.60 7.17
C ARG A 136 9.34 16.77 6.03
N ILE A 137 9.70 17.45 4.95
CA ILE A 137 10.41 16.83 3.82
C ILE A 137 11.81 16.35 4.30
N PRO A 138 12.14 15.05 4.13
CA PRO A 138 13.46 14.52 4.50
C PRO A 138 14.58 15.18 3.69
N ARG A 139 15.72 15.42 4.34
CA ARG A 139 16.95 15.84 3.65
C ARG A 139 17.72 14.60 3.22
N PHE A 140 18.23 14.60 1.99
CA PHE A 140 19.02 13.50 1.42
C PHE A 140 20.15 13.01 2.36
N ALA A 141 20.92 13.94 2.93
CA ALA A 141 22.04 13.63 3.83
C ALA A 141 21.64 12.91 5.14
N ASN A 142 20.36 12.99 5.53
CA ASN A 142 19.85 12.32 6.73
C ASN A 142 19.24 10.94 6.42
N GLY A 143 19.26 10.53 5.15
CA GLY A 143 18.63 9.31 4.68
C GLY A 143 17.11 9.36 4.66
N TRP A 144 16.52 8.19 4.40
CA TRP A 144 15.09 8.04 4.08
C TRP A 144 14.30 7.29 5.17
N GLN A 145 14.88 7.09 6.35
CA GLN A 145 14.23 6.36 7.43
C GLN A 145 12.82 6.90 7.77
N PRO A 146 12.57 8.23 7.82
CA PRO A 146 11.22 8.75 8.06
C PRO A 146 10.19 8.27 7.01
N VAL A 147 10.59 8.14 5.75
CA VAL A 147 9.75 7.63 4.66
C VAL A 147 9.43 6.16 4.91
N LEU A 148 10.45 5.34 5.20
CA LEU A 148 10.27 3.91 5.46
C LEU A 148 9.39 3.64 6.68
N ASP A 149 9.52 4.47 7.72
CA ASP A 149 8.72 4.34 8.94
C ASP A 149 7.25 4.70 8.70
N VAL A 150 6.96 5.76 7.96
CA VAL A 150 5.59 6.14 7.54
C VAL A 150 4.95 5.05 6.67
N LEU A 151 5.70 4.53 5.69
CA LEU A 151 5.22 3.43 4.85
C LEU A 151 4.90 2.19 5.70
N ARG A 152 5.79 1.81 6.61
CA ARG A 152 5.60 0.65 7.49
C ARG A 152 4.38 0.82 8.40
N ARG A 153 4.16 2.01 8.96
CA ARG A 153 2.98 2.29 9.79
C ARG A 153 1.69 2.37 8.99
N GLY A 154 1.75 2.60 7.68
CA GLY A 154 0.56 2.81 6.84
C GLY A 154 0.01 4.24 6.91
N GLU A 155 0.83 5.19 7.33
CA GLU A 155 0.45 6.61 7.46
C GLU A 155 0.49 7.33 6.10
N PHE A 156 -0.16 6.74 5.10
CA PHE A 156 -0.24 7.26 3.75
C PHE A 156 -1.51 6.78 3.06
N PHE A 157 -1.88 7.44 1.98
CA PHE A 157 -2.89 6.94 1.04
C PHE A 157 -2.30 6.90 -0.36
N VAL A 158 -2.90 6.07 -1.21
CA VAL A 158 -2.51 5.94 -2.62
C VAL A 158 -3.64 6.51 -3.47
N THR A 159 -3.30 7.22 -4.54
CA THR A 159 -4.27 7.81 -5.47
C THR A 159 -3.78 7.78 -6.91
N THR A 160 -4.71 7.80 -7.87
CA THR A 160 -4.39 8.10 -9.27
C THR A 160 -4.16 9.58 -9.54
N GLY A 161 -4.39 10.45 -8.55
CA GLY A 161 -4.08 11.89 -8.60
C GLY A 161 -5.30 12.81 -8.52
N GLU A 162 -6.48 12.33 -8.91
CA GLU A 162 -7.71 13.15 -8.98
C GLU A 162 -8.50 13.23 -7.67
N ILE A 163 -8.15 12.41 -6.68
CA ILE A 163 -8.82 12.35 -5.38
C ILE A 163 -7.76 12.36 -4.27
N LEU A 164 -7.97 13.21 -3.27
CA LEU A 164 -7.24 13.19 -2.00
C LEU A 164 -8.14 12.61 -0.91
N ALA A 165 -7.61 11.67 -0.13
CA ALA A 165 -8.28 11.08 1.04
C ALA A 165 -7.43 11.33 2.30
N ALA A 166 -7.19 12.61 2.58
CA ALA A 166 -6.26 13.06 3.60
C ALA A 166 -6.78 12.75 5.02
N ASP A 167 -5.85 12.60 5.97
CA ASP A 167 -6.17 12.35 7.38
C ASP A 167 -7.18 11.22 7.61
N THR A 168 -7.10 10.17 6.79
CA THR A 168 -7.93 8.99 6.97
C THR A 168 -7.56 8.31 8.29
N THR A 169 -8.49 8.29 9.24
CA THR A 169 -8.24 7.79 10.59
C THR A 169 -9.48 7.19 11.22
N LEU A 170 -9.27 6.41 12.28
CA LEU A 170 -10.31 5.79 13.08
C LEU A 170 -10.56 6.61 14.34
N VAL A 171 -11.76 7.15 14.47
CA VAL A 171 -12.21 7.90 15.66
C VAL A 171 -13.00 6.96 16.57
N ARG A 172 -12.63 6.95 17.86
CA ARG A 172 -13.28 6.16 18.91
C ARG A 172 -13.74 7.09 20.03
N ASP A 173 -14.98 7.54 19.93
CA ASP A 173 -15.61 8.35 20.97
C ASP A 173 -16.23 7.44 22.04
N ALA A 174 -16.12 7.82 23.32
CA ALA A 174 -16.69 7.05 24.41
C ALA A 174 -18.22 6.92 24.24
N GLY A 175 -18.72 5.67 24.24
CA GLY A 175 -20.16 5.40 24.09
C GLY A 175 -20.71 5.48 22.66
N ALA A 176 -19.87 5.70 21.65
CA ALA A 176 -20.27 5.70 20.24
C ALA A 176 -19.61 4.55 19.45
N ALA A 177 -20.27 4.12 18.38
CA ALA A 177 -19.66 3.22 17.41
C ALA A 177 -18.42 3.90 16.80
N PRO A 178 -17.28 3.20 16.65
CA PRO A 178 -16.11 3.78 16.00
C PRO A 178 -16.46 4.24 14.58
N ARG A 179 -15.80 5.31 14.13
CA ARG A 179 -16.03 5.94 12.83
C ARG A 179 -14.74 6.04 12.04
N LEU A 180 -14.81 5.74 10.75
CA LEU A 180 -13.75 6.05 9.81
C LEU A 180 -13.98 7.46 9.28
N THR A 181 -12.99 8.33 9.41
CA THR A 181 -13.06 9.73 8.96
C THR A 181 -11.98 10.01 7.93
N SER A 182 -12.23 10.91 7.00
CA SER A 182 -11.26 11.37 5.99
C SER A 182 -11.62 12.78 5.52
N GLN A 183 -10.63 13.56 5.09
CA GLN A 183 -10.83 14.82 4.38
C GLN A 183 -10.73 14.56 2.88
N LEU A 184 -11.89 14.53 2.22
CA LEU A 184 -11.95 14.28 0.79
C LEU A 184 -11.81 15.59 0.01
N ALA A 185 -10.99 15.58 -1.02
CA ALA A 185 -10.92 16.61 -2.05
C ALA A 185 -10.80 15.95 -3.42
N TRP A 186 -11.41 16.51 -4.45
CA TRP A 186 -11.45 15.87 -5.77
C TRP A 186 -11.63 16.84 -6.93
N THR A 187 -11.20 16.42 -8.12
CA THR A 187 -11.39 17.15 -9.38
C THR A 187 -12.73 16.82 -10.03
N LEU A 188 -13.00 15.53 -10.26
CA LEU A 188 -14.23 15.05 -10.91
C LEU A 188 -15.28 14.64 -9.86
N PRO A 189 -16.60 14.76 -10.17
CA PRO A 189 -17.63 14.29 -9.25
C PRO A 189 -17.34 12.87 -8.77
N LEU A 190 -17.47 12.65 -7.47
CA LEU A 190 -17.34 11.32 -6.89
C LEU A 190 -18.51 10.44 -7.32
N ALA A 191 -18.25 9.16 -7.51
CA ALA A 191 -19.29 8.16 -7.74
C ALA A 191 -19.67 7.52 -6.39
N PHE A 192 -18.70 7.03 -5.64
CA PHE A 192 -18.93 6.36 -4.36
C PHE A 192 -17.67 6.28 -3.51
N ALA A 193 -17.89 6.04 -2.22
CA ALA A 193 -16.87 5.50 -1.33
C ALA A 193 -17.20 4.04 -0.97
N GLU A 194 -16.18 3.26 -0.66
CA GLU A 194 -16.30 1.90 -0.15
C GLU A 194 -15.53 1.80 1.17
N ILE A 195 -16.22 1.38 2.23
CA ILE A 195 -15.56 0.89 3.44
C ILE A 195 -15.34 -0.60 3.24
N VAL A 196 -14.08 -1.02 3.32
CA VAL A 196 -13.70 -2.43 3.28
C VAL A 196 -13.20 -2.83 4.66
N ALA A 197 -13.71 -3.92 5.21
CA ALA A 197 -13.33 -4.42 6.53
C ALA A 197 -13.21 -5.94 6.51
N GLY A 198 -12.42 -6.52 7.42
CA GLY A 198 -12.28 -7.97 7.55
C GLY A 198 -12.22 -8.43 9.00
N ASP A 199 -12.71 -9.66 9.25
CA ASP A 199 -12.75 -10.29 10.58
C ASP A 199 -11.68 -11.38 10.78
N GLY A 200 -10.84 -11.61 9.76
CA GLY A 200 -9.85 -12.69 9.67
C GLY A 200 -10.28 -13.88 8.82
N THR A 201 -11.53 -13.92 8.36
CA THR A 201 -12.13 -15.00 7.55
C THR A 201 -12.95 -14.44 6.38
N THR A 202 -13.78 -13.44 6.64
CA THR A 202 -14.67 -12.79 5.68
C THR A 202 -14.22 -11.35 5.44
N ILE A 203 -14.38 -10.87 4.21
CA ILE A 203 -14.19 -9.47 3.83
C ILE A 203 -15.55 -8.87 3.52
N LEU A 204 -15.87 -7.76 4.18
CA LEU A 204 -17.10 -7.00 4.05
C LEU A 204 -16.82 -5.71 3.27
N ARG A 205 -17.74 -5.34 2.39
CA ARG A 205 -17.69 -4.12 1.60
C ARG A 205 -18.99 -3.37 1.72
N ARG A 206 -18.91 -2.11 2.17
CA ARG A 206 -20.08 -1.23 2.26
C ARG A 206 -19.87 -0.01 1.39
N ARG A 207 -20.64 0.06 0.31
CA ARG A 207 -20.67 1.19 -0.61
C ARG A 207 -21.52 2.32 -0.05
N ILE A 208 -21.05 3.55 -0.26
CA ILE A 208 -21.71 4.80 0.10
C ILE A 208 -21.79 5.62 -1.17
N ASP A 209 -23.01 5.94 -1.59
CA ASP A 209 -23.24 6.78 -2.77
C ASP A 209 -22.71 8.19 -2.53
N LEU A 210 -21.96 8.71 -3.50
CA LEU A 210 -21.44 10.08 -3.50
C LEU A 210 -21.81 10.82 -4.80
N SER A 211 -22.82 10.31 -5.53
CA SER A 211 -23.28 10.86 -6.81
C SER A 211 -23.89 12.27 -6.69
N ASP A 212 -24.18 12.68 -5.45
CA ASP A 212 -24.63 14.03 -5.11
C ASP A 212 -23.53 15.09 -5.27
N THR A 213 -22.26 14.67 -5.30
CA THR A 213 -21.11 15.59 -5.40
C THR A 213 -21.03 16.28 -6.77
N ARG A 214 -20.26 17.36 -6.82
CA ARG A 214 -19.95 18.15 -8.03
C ARG A 214 -18.44 18.26 -8.19
N ALA A 215 -17.98 18.63 -9.38
CA ALA A 215 -16.55 18.78 -9.67
C ALA A 215 -15.87 19.80 -8.73
N PHE A 216 -14.56 19.67 -8.53
CA PHE A 216 -13.72 20.56 -7.71
C PHE A 216 -14.23 20.75 -6.28
N GLY A 217 -14.59 19.64 -5.64
CA GLY A 217 -15.23 19.64 -4.33
C GLY A 217 -14.28 19.25 -3.19
N THR A 218 -14.69 19.59 -1.98
CA THR A 218 -14.12 19.08 -0.73
C THR A 218 -15.25 18.69 0.22
N ARG A 219 -15.10 17.61 0.97
CA ARG A 219 -16.10 17.16 1.96
C ARG A 219 -15.43 16.41 3.10
N PRO A 220 -15.68 16.81 4.35
CA PRO A 220 -15.40 15.95 5.50
C PRO A 220 -16.24 14.68 5.38
N PHE A 221 -15.59 13.53 5.38
CA PHE A 221 -16.22 12.22 5.32
C PHE A 221 -16.12 11.56 6.69
N SER A 222 -17.24 11.06 7.21
CA SER A 222 -17.32 10.40 8.50
C SER A 222 -18.42 9.36 8.45
N VAL A 223 -18.06 8.09 8.67
CA VAL A 223 -19.00 6.98 8.58
C VAL A 223 -18.73 5.96 9.69
N PRO A 224 -19.78 5.44 10.36
CA PRO A 224 -19.61 4.39 11.36
C PRO A 224 -19.07 3.13 10.69
N LEU A 225 -18.33 2.29 11.41
CA LEU A 225 -17.92 1.01 10.86
C LEU A 225 -19.13 0.12 10.54
N PRO A 226 -18.93 -0.92 9.71
CA PRO A 226 -19.91 -2.00 9.58
C PRO A 226 -20.25 -2.59 10.97
N ASN A 227 -21.51 -3.00 11.17
CA ASN A 227 -22.04 -3.47 12.46
C ASN A 227 -21.88 -5.00 12.61
N GLU A 228 -20.67 -5.49 12.35
CA GLU A 228 -20.29 -6.89 12.43
C GLU A 228 -19.33 -7.08 13.59
N ALA A 229 -19.58 -8.10 14.41
CA ALA A 229 -18.69 -8.42 15.51
C ALA A 229 -17.36 -9.00 14.99
N GLY A 230 -16.27 -8.71 15.69
CA GLY A 230 -14.97 -9.34 15.42
C GLY A 230 -14.17 -8.74 14.27
N LEU A 231 -14.55 -7.58 13.73
CA LEU A 231 -13.73 -6.85 12.75
C LEU A 231 -12.32 -6.58 13.31
N ARG A 232 -11.31 -6.89 12.50
CA ARG A 232 -9.88 -6.76 12.84
C ARG A 232 -9.20 -5.60 12.13
N TRP A 233 -9.67 -5.23 10.95
CA TRP A 233 -9.12 -4.12 10.18
C TRP A 233 -10.20 -3.45 9.33
N VAL A 234 -9.94 -2.19 8.94
CA VAL A 234 -10.79 -1.41 8.04
C VAL A 234 -9.95 -0.53 7.12
N ARG A 235 -10.42 -0.24 5.91
CA ARG A 235 -9.86 0.80 5.03
C ARG A 235 -10.95 1.51 4.23
N LEU A 236 -10.60 2.67 3.71
CA LEU A 236 -11.40 3.47 2.80
C LEU A 236 -10.89 3.31 1.37
N ALA A 237 -11.80 3.21 0.39
CA ALA A 237 -11.53 3.53 -1.01
C ALA A 237 -12.59 4.52 -1.51
N VAL A 238 -12.20 5.45 -2.36
CA VAL A 238 -13.07 6.48 -2.94
C VAL A 238 -12.83 6.50 -4.44
N TRP A 239 -13.91 6.56 -5.21
CA TRP A 239 -13.90 6.47 -6.67
C TRP A 239 -14.70 7.60 -7.28
N ASP A 240 -14.18 8.20 -8.35
CA ASP A 240 -14.90 9.20 -9.15
C ASP A 240 -15.62 8.58 -10.36
N ILE A 241 -16.38 9.41 -11.05
CA ILE A 241 -17.14 8.99 -12.24
C ILE A 241 -16.28 8.51 -13.41
N ALA A 242 -14.97 8.78 -13.40
CA ALA A 242 -14.02 8.33 -14.42
C ALA A 242 -13.22 7.09 -13.97
N GLY A 243 -13.49 6.55 -12.77
CA GLY A 243 -12.80 5.41 -12.21
C GLY A 243 -11.45 5.75 -11.58
N ASN A 244 -11.10 7.03 -11.42
CA ASN A 244 -9.96 7.41 -10.60
C ASN A 244 -10.23 7.03 -9.16
N GLY A 245 -9.18 6.62 -8.46
CA GLY A 245 -9.31 6.06 -7.14
C GLY A 245 -8.33 6.66 -6.15
N ALA A 246 -8.77 6.79 -4.90
CA ALA A 246 -7.90 6.95 -3.74
C ALA A 246 -8.24 5.90 -2.68
N PHE A 247 -7.24 5.30 -2.03
CA PHE A 247 -7.47 4.37 -0.93
C PHE A 247 -6.49 4.57 0.22
N SER A 248 -6.99 4.39 1.44
CA SER A 248 -6.17 4.33 2.65
C SER A 248 -5.56 2.95 2.82
N GLN A 249 -4.48 2.89 3.58
CA GLN A 249 -3.99 1.60 4.08
C GLN A 249 -4.97 1.00 5.11
N PRO A 250 -4.92 -0.33 5.33
CA PRO A 250 -5.67 -0.98 6.40
C PRO A 250 -5.28 -0.43 7.76
N ILE A 251 -6.29 -0.09 8.56
CA ILE A 251 -6.16 0.35 9.95
C ILE A 251 -6.62 -0.80 10.83
N ALA A 252 -5.76 -1.26 11.73
CA ALA A 252 -6.10 -2.29 12.72
C ALA A 252 -7.14 -1.77 13.71
N LEU A 253 -8.07 -2.64 14.10
CA LEU A 253 -9.16 -2.35 15.04
C LEU A 253 -8.92 -2.90 16.44
N GLN A 254 -7.88 -3.69 16.63
CA GLN A 254 -7.42 -4.27 17.89
C GLN A 254 -6.05 -3.70 18.25
#